data_AF-A0A433AWI6-F1
#
_entry.id   AF-A0A433AWI6-F1
#
_cell.length_a   1.000
_cell.length_b   1.000
_cell.length_c   1.000
_cell.angle_alpha   90.00
_cell.angle_beta   90.00
_cell.angle_gamma   90.00
#
_symmetry.space_group_name_H-M   'P 1'
#
loop_
_entity.id
_entity.type
_entity.pdbx_description
1 polymer ?
#
loop_
_entity_poly.entity_id
_entity_poly.type
_entity_poly.pdbx_seq_one_letter_code
_entity_poly.pdbx_strand_id
1 'polypeptide(L)'
;MADTIDEGLATAIQLWKGINLSNLQRDLDQQGLEIVENQKDSLLSRKKLAEQTRGKQLRVSSAHCSTSLYTFLSPRYDAEFKKIPDEDKLQQFKTLLKGLSHRPSHLVLNHEIWQPHQPYQGEIDSITRRTKFAENAFLSLYKVLAEAPDPLPLFEVAVEQTSKLSELHSLQLDNERLREDLAEANRQAAQLRGSEANAAKLQQKLGKVEAKIEDMVDEQVAQKETEMKNLMDERIRNYKERHVLGAFDSYFPTHPHSLSEHELQRSLNQARDQLTMLQHTHDNTQAKLIDHSQKYGECRVGGGGPWRGD
;
A
#
# COMPACT_ATOMS: atom_id res chain seq x y z
N MET A 1 12.66 6.02 8.66
CA MET A 1 11.83 6.12 9.89
C MET A 1 11.18 4.78 10.21
N ALA A 2 10.59 4.06 9.24
CA ALA A 2 10.08 2.69 9.44
C ALA A 2 11.19 1.69 9.84
N ASP A 3 12.32 1.68 9.12
CA ASP A 3 13.44 0.75 9.42
C ASP A 3 14.03 0.95 10.82
N THR A 4 14.04 2.18 11.32
CA THR A 4 14.54 2.53 12.65
C THR A 4 13.63 2.02 13.77
N ILE A 5 12.33 1.94 13.51
CA ILE A 5 11.34 1.40 14.45
C ILE A 5 11.43 -0.14 14.47
N ASP A 6 11.65 -0.77 13.32
CA ASP A 6 11.79 -2.22 13.21
C ASP A 6 13.08 -2.71 13.90
N GLU A 7 14.20 -2.00 13.73
CA GLU A 7 15.44 -2.26 14.49
C GLU A 7 15.26 -2.06 15.99
N GLY A 8 14.52 -1.02 16.40
CA GLY A 8 14.20 -0.75 17.80
C GLY A 8 13.34 -1.85 18.43
N LEU A 9 12.32 -2.31 17.72
CA LEU A 9 11.44 -3.42 18.14
C LEU A 9 12.20 -4.74 18.19
N ALA A 10 13.01 -5.05 17.18
CA ALA A 10 13.86 -6.24 17.18
C ALA A 10 14.82 -6.26 18.37
N THR A 11 15.45 -5.12 18.66
CA THR A 11 16.33 -4.98 19.84
C THR A 11 15.56 -5.18 21.13
N ALA A 12 14.37 -4.57 21.26
CA ALA A 12 13.51 -4.73 22.43
C ALA A 12 13.09 -6.20 22.64
N ILE A 13 12.72 -6.91 21.57
CA ILE A 13 12.39 -8.35 21.61
C ILE A 13 13.56 -9.16 22.14
N GLN A 14 14.78 -8.91 21.66
CA GLN A 14 15.97 -9.63 22.13
C GLN A 14 16.26 -9.36 23.62
N LEU A 15 16.14 -8.10 24.04
CA LEU A 15 16.33 -7.72 25.46
C LEU A 15 15.31 -8.40 26.36
N TRP A 16 14.02 -8.37 26.01
CA TRP A 16 12.96 -8.97 26.81
C TRP A 16 12.98 -10.50 26.78
N LYS A 17 13.42 -11.12 25.66
CA LYS A 17 13.73 -12.56 25.62
C LYS A 17 14.85 -12.94 26.58
N GLY A 18 15.88 -12.10 26.69
CA GLY A 18 16.98 -12.28 27.63
C GLY A 18 16.55 -12.13 29.09
N ILE A 19 15.66 -11.18 29.39
CA ILE A 19 15.10 -10.97 30.75
C ILE A 19 14.24 -12.16 31.16
N ASN A 20 13.47 -12.75 30.22
CA ASN A 20 12.60 -13.90 30.45
C ASN A 20 11.71 -13.72 31.69
N LEU A 21 10.78 -12.76 31.58
CA LEU A 21 9.95 -12.32 32.70
C LEU A 21 9.22 -13.48 33.37
N SER A 22 8.76 -14.49 32.61
CA SER A 22 8.05 -15.66 33.14
C SER A 22 8.92 -16.48 34.10
N ASN A 23 10.18 -16.74 33.75
CA ASN A 23 11.10 -17.44 34.65
C ASN A 23 11.47 -16.57 35.84
N LEU A 24 11.72 -15.28 35.61
CA LEU A 24 12.02 -14.33 36.69
C LEU A 24 10.86 -14.22 37.69
N GLN A 25 9.62 -14.14 37.22
CA GLN A 25 8.42 -14.13 38.06
C GLN A 25 8.33 -15.41 38.89
N ARG A 26 8.53 -16.58 38.29
CA ARG A 26 8.52 -17.86 39.02
C ARG A 26 9.60 -17.92 40.10
N ASP A 27 10.81 -17.48 39.80
CA ASP A 27 11.92 -17.50 40.76
C ASP A 27 11.69 -16.47 41.89
N LEU A 28 11.11 -15.31 41.57
CA LEU A 28 10.69 -14.30 42.56
C LEU A 28 9.51 -14.77 43.42
N ASP A 29 8.55 -15.53 42.86
CA ASP A 29 7.44 -16.14 43.61
C ASP A 29 8.00 -17.09 44.66
N GLN A 30 8.95 -17.94 44.28
CA GLN A 30 9.62 -18.85 45.20
C GLN A 30 10.37 -18.09 46.31
N GLN A 31 11.16 -17.07 45.95
CA GLN A 31 11.86 -16.25 46.94
C GLN A 31 10.90 -15.49 47.86
N GLY A 32 9.77 -15.02 47.33
CA GLY A 32 8.71 -14.37 48.11
C GLY A 32 8.10 -15.30 49.16
N LEU A 33 7.84 -16.56 48.79
CA LEU A 33 7.36 -17.58 49.73
C LEU A 33 8.39 -17.86 50.83
N GLU A 34 9.66 -18.05 50.45
CA GLU A 34 10.76 -18.27 51.40
C GLU A 34 10.96 -17.09 52.36
N ILE A 35 10.82 -15.85 51.87
CA ILE A 35 10.91 -14.64 52.71
C ILE A 35 9.76 -14.60 53.71
N VAL A 36 8.53 -14.92 53.30
CA VAL A 36 7.37 -14.95 54.22
C VAL A 36 7.53 -16.03 55.29
N GLU A 37 8.09 -17.20 54.93
CA GLU A 37 8.42 -18.24 55.90
C GLU A 37 9.53 -17.77 56.87
N ASN A 38 10.61 -17.18 56.34
CA ASN A 38 11.71 -16.63 57.11
C ASN A 38 11.28 -15.48 58.04
N GLN A 39 10.28 -14.68 57.65
CA GLN A 39 9.69 -13.65 58.52
C GLN A 39 9.10 -14.27 59.79
N LYS A 40 8.34 -15.37 59.63
CA LYS A 40 7.71 -16.08 60.74
C LYS A 40 8.77 -16.66 61.68
N ASP A 41 9.79 -17.30 61.13
CA ASP A 41 10.86 -17.93 61.92
C ASP A 41 11.77 -16.91 62.60
N SER A 42 12.09 -15.80 61.92
CA SER A 42 12.85 -14.68 62.47
C SER A 42 12.08 -13.96 63.58
N LEU A 43 10.76 -13.83 63.45
CA LEU A 43 9.91 -13.27 64.52
C LEU A 43 9.90 -14.18 65.76
N LEU A 44 9.71 -15.48 65.58
CA LEU A 44 9.74 -16.45 66.69
C LEU A 44 11.11 -16.49 67.38
N SER A 45 12.20 -16.49 66.61
CA SER A 45 13.57 -16.50 67.13
C SER A 45 13.90 -15.24 67.93
N ARG A 46 13.54 -14.06 67.40
CA ARG A 46 13.72 -12.78 68.11
C ARG A 46 12.85 -12.67 69.37
N LYS A 47 11.61 -13.17 69.31
CA LYS A 47 10.71 -13.21 70.47
C LYS A 47 11.28 -14.09 71.58
N LYS A 48 11.76 -15.30 71.24
CA LYS A 48 12.43 -16.21 72.17
C LYS A 48 13.68 -15.58 72.78
N LEU A 49 14.49 -14.88 71.98
CA LEU A 49 15.69 -14.19 72.47
C LEU A 49 15.32 -13.05 73.44
N ALA A 50 14.31 -12.24 73.11
CA ALA A 50 13.82 -11.18 74.00
C ALA A 50 13.26 -11.74 75.32
N GLU A 51 12.54 -12.87 75.28
CA GLU A 51 12.05 -13.58 76.47
C GLU A 51 13.20 -14.12 77.33
N GLN A 52 14.24 -14.70 76.73
CA GLN A 52 15.43 -15.16 77.45
C GLN A 52 16.19 -14.00 78.11
N THR A 53 16.31 -12.84 77.43
CA THR A 53 16.94 -11.64 77.99
C THR A 53 16.12 -11.06 79.14
N ARG A 54 14.78 -10.98 79.00
CA ARG A 54 13.88 -10.57 80.09
C ARG A 54 13.85 -11.54 81.28
N GLY A 55 13.89 -12.85 81.02
CA GLY A 55 13.92 -13.87 82.07
C GLY A 55 15.20 -13.82 82.90
N LYS A 56 16.35 -13.54 82.26
CA LYS A 56 17.61 -13.26 82.97
C LYS A 56 17.52 -11.96 83.79
N GLN A 57 16.89 -10.92 83.24
CA GLN A 57 16.64 -9.65 83.95
C GLN A 57 15.83 -9.84 85.25
N LEU A 58 14.72 -10.57 85.19
CA LEU A 58 13.88 -10.87 86.35
C LEU A 58 14.62 -11.69 87.43
N ARG A 59 15.46 -12.66 87.04
CA ARG A 59 16.26 -13.44 87.99
C ARG A 59 17.32 -12.59 88.69
N VAL A 60 17.97 -11.66 87.98
CA VAL A 60 18.93 -10.72 88.57
C VAL A 60 18.24 -9.78 89.55
N SER A 61 17.06 -9.25 89.21
CA SER A 61 16.26 -8.42 90.13
C SER A 61 15.78 -9.18 91.37
N SER A 62 15.40 -10.46 91.22
CA SER A 62 15.01 -11.32 92.36
C SER A 62 16.18 -11.63 93.30
N ALA A 63 17.40 -11.81 92.78
CA ALA A 63 18.58 -12.14 93.60
C ALA A 63 19.10 -10.94 94.41
N HIS A 64 18.88 -9.71 93.97
CA HIS A 64 19.32 -8.49 94.67
C HIS A 64 18.26 -7.91 95.63
N CYS A 65 17.02 -8.37 95.56
CA CYS A 65 15.92 -7.85 96.38
C CYS A 65 15.76 -8.56 97.73
N SER A 66 16.35 -9.74 97.97
CA SER A 66 16.07 -10.49 99.20
C SER A 66 16.91 -10.12 100.43
N THR A 67 17.93 -9.25 100.34
CA THR A 67 18.90 -9.14 101.46
C THR A 67 19.03 -7.75 102.10
N SER A 68 18.51 -6.67 101.49
CA SER A 68 18.81 -5.30 102.00
C SER A 68 17.64 -4.47 102.52
N LEU A 69 16.37 -4.83 102.30
CA LEU A 69 15.24 -3.97 102.68
C LEU A 69 14.27 -4.56 103.70
N TYR A 70 14.36 -5.85 104.03
CA TYR A 70 13.43 -6.46 104.99
C TYR A 70 13.81 -6.24 106.46
N THR A 71 14.99 -5.68 106.76
CA THR A 71 15.47 -5.52 108.14
C THR A 71 15.45 -4.08 108.67
N PHE A 72 15.07 -3.08 107.87
CA PHE A 72 15.13 -1.67 108.32
C PHE A 72 13.79 -0.92 108.39
N LEU A 73 12.69 -1.52 107.95
CA LEU A 73 11.36 -0.93 108.08
C LEU A 73 10.36 -1.94 108.63
N SER A 74 10.53 -2.23 109.93
CA SER A 74 9.45 -2.73 110.77
C SER A 74 8.37 -1.65 110.98
N PRO A 75 7.12 -2.04 111.36
CA PRO A 75 5.85 -1.38 111.00
C PRO A 75 5.50 -0.05 111.69
N ARG A 76 6.48 0.71 112.19
CA ARG A 76 6.22 1.90 113.04
C ARG A 76 5.92 3.19 112.29
N TYR A 77 6.24 3.30 110.98
CA TYR A 77 6.12 4.56 110.24
C TYR A 77 4.81 4.73 109.44
N ASP A 78 4.05 3.66 109.20
CA ASP A 78 2.79 3.75 108.42
C ASP A 78 1.62 4.33 109.23
N ALA A 79 1.72 4.36 110.57
CA ALA A 79 0.64 4.83 111.45
C ALA A 79 0.63 6.36 111.62
N GLU A 80 1.77 7.04 111.53
CA GLU A 80 1.86 8.50 111.67
C GLU A 80 1.63 9.22 110.33
N PHE A 81 2.03 8.62 109.21
CA PHE A 81 1.87 9.22 107.88
C PHE A 81 0.40 9.37 107.45
N LYS A 82 -0.49 8.55 108.02
CA LYS A 82 -1.95 8.62 107.81
C LYS A 82 -2.64 9.75 108.59
N LYS A 83 -1.98 10.39 109.57
CA LYS A 83 -2.57 11.45 110.41
C LYS A 83 -2.30 12.87 109.91
N ILE A 84 -1.52 13.03 108.84
CA ILE A 84 -1.14 14.34 108.29
C ILE A 84 -2.19 14.74 107.24
N PRO A 85 -2.72 15.99 107.25
CA PRO A 85 -3.56 16.51 106.18
C PRO A 85 -2.84 16.51 104.83
N ASP A 86 -3.56 16.23 103.73
CA ASP A 86 -2.96 16.01 102.40
C ASP A 86 -2.12 17.19 101.88
N GLU A 87 -2.45 18.42 102.26
CA GLU A 87 -1.70 19.65 101.92
C GLU A 87 -0.26 19.65 102.48
N ASP A 88 -0.03 19.06 103.66
CA ASP A 88 1.28 19.06 104.32
C ASP A 88 2.14 17.84 103.95
N LYS A 89 1.55 16.81 103.33
CA LYS A 89 2.27 15.60 102.92
C LYS A 89 3.36 15.90 101.90
N LEU A 90 3.12 16.82 100.98
CA LEU A 90 4.09 17.17 99.93
C LEU A 90 5.32 17.89 100.49
N GLN A 91 5.14 18.72 101.53
CA GLN A 91 6.22 19.42 102.25
C GLN A 91 7.08 18.43 103.05
N GLN A 92 6.45 17.51 103.77
CA GLN A 92 7.18 16.46 104.50
C GLN A 92 7.91 15.49 103.56
N PHE A 93 7.29 15.12 102.43
CA PHE A 93 7.91 14.26 101.42
C PHE A 93 9.11 14.92 100.74
N LYS A 94 9.03 16.22 100.44
CA LYS A 94 10.17 17.00 99.91
C LYS A 94 11.32 17.11 100.90
N THR A 95 11.02 17.22 102.19
CA THR A 95 12.03 17.29 103.26
C THR A 95 12.72 15.94 103.46
N LEU A 96 11.97 14.84 103.41
CA LEU A 96 12.48 13.45 103.39
C LEU A 96 13.34 13.16 102.15
N LEU A 97 12.91 13.60 100.96
CA LEU A 97 13.69 13.49 99.73
C LEU A 97 14.99 14.32 99.77
N LYS A 98 14.97 15.51 100.40
CA LYS A 98 16.18 16.32 100.62
C LYS A 98 17.17 15.63 101.56
N GLY A 99 16.67 14.96 102.61
CA GLY A 99 17.50 14.14 103.52
C GLY A 99 18.11 12.91 102.84
N LEU A 100 17.45 12.34 101.83
CA LEU A 100 17.94 11.21 101.03
C LEU A 100 18.99 11.58 99.97
N SER A 101 19.23 12.87 99.73
CA SER A 101 20.24 13.37 98.78
C SER A 101 21.68 13.14 99.27
N HIS A 102 21.90 12.98 100.58
CA HIS A 102 23.18 12.51 101.12
C HIS A 102 23.15 11.00 101.27
N ARG A 103 23.20 10.31 100.13
CA ARG A 103 23.27 8.83 100.09
C ARG A 103 24.74 8.37 100.14
N PRO A 104 25.09 7.39 100.98
CA PRO A 104 26.47 6.90 101.05
C PRO A 104 26.91 6.30 99.72
N SER A 105 28.16 6.53 99.35
CA SER A 105 28.84 6.09 98.11
C SER A 105 28.87 4.56 97.86
N HIS A 106 28.18 3.76 98.67
CA HIS A 106 28.15 2.29 98.60
C HIS A 106 26.91 1.72 97.86
N LEU A 107 26.01 2.58 97.35
CA LEU A 107 24.83 2.16 96.55
C LEU A 107 24.97 2.51 95.05
N VAL A 108 26.21 2.64 94.56
CA VAL A 108 26.52 2.91 93.14
C VAL A 108 26.44 1.64 92.27
N LEU A 109 26.38 0.45 92.88
CA LEU A 109 26.39 -0.84 92.14
C LEU A 109 25.08 -1.15 91.39
N ASN A 110 23.97 -0.46 91.67
CA ASN A 110 22.70 -0.72 90.96
C ASN A 110 22.60 0.00 89.61
N HIS A 111 23.43 1.01 89.34
CA HIS A 111 23.46 1.66 88.03
C HIS A 111 24.20 0.80 87.00
N GLU A 112 25.19 0.01 87.41
CA GLU A 112 26.02 -0.78 86.48
C GLU A 112 25.39 -2.12 86.04
N ILE A 113 24.40 -2.65 86.75
CA ILE A 113 23.75 -3.92 86.40
C ILE A 113 22.63 -3.72 85.35
N TRP A 114 22.06 -2.51 85.24
CA TRP A 114 20.99 -2.21 84.28
C TRP A 114 21.49 -1.78 82.89
N GLN A 115 22.76 -1.38 82.78
CA GLN A 115 23.36 -0.94 81.51
C GLN A 115 23.77 -2.04 80.52
N PRO A 116 24.21 -3.26 80.92
CA PRO A 116 24.73 -4.24 79.97
C PRO A 116 23.68 -4.76 78.98
N HIS A 117 22.39 -4.72 79.34
CA HIS A 117 21.32 -5.32 78.53
C HIS A 117 20.67 -4.37 77.52
N GLN A 118 20.74 -3.05 77.75
CA GLN A 118 20.29 -2.03 76.79
C GLN A 118 20.96 -2.11 75.41
N PRO A 119 22.30 -2.29 75.29
CA PRO A 119 22.94 -2.41 73.97
C PRO A 119 22.54 -3.69 73.23
N TYR A 120 22.36 -4.83 73.92
CA TYR A 120 21.87 -6.07 73.28
C TYR A 120 20.44 -5.93 72.77
N GLN A 121 19.55 -5.30 73.56
CA GLN A 121 18.20 -5.05 73.10
C GLN A 121 18.17 -4.06 71.92
N GLY A 122 19.02 -3.03 71.95
CA GLY A 122 19.20 -2.10 70.85
C GLY A 122 19.69 -2.77 69.56
N GLU A 123 20.62 -3.72 69.66
CA GLU A 123 21.10 -4.50 68.52
C GLU A 123 20.02 -5.42 67.95
N ILE A 124 19.24 -6.10 68.82
CA ILE A 124 18.07 -6.89 68.40
C ILE A 124 17.07 -6.01 67.63
N ASP A 125 16.79 -4.81 68.12
CA ASP A 125 15.86 -3.88 67.48
C ASP A 125 16.42 -3.31 66.17
N SER A 126 17.75 -3.10 66.08
CA SER A 126 18.47 -2.68 64.87
C SER A 126 18.38 -3.75 63.77
N ILE A 127 18.73 -5.00 64.09
CA ILE A 127 18.62 -6.15 63.19
C ILE A 127 17.17 -6.31 62.74
N THR A 128 16.21 -6.21 63.67
CA THR A 128 14.78 -6.29 63.35
C THR A 128 14.34 -5.24 62.35
N ARG A 129 14.77 -3.99 62.53
CA ARG A 129 14.45 -2.89 61.61
C ARG A 129 15.05 -3.11 60.23
N ARG A 130 16.32 -3.48 60.17
CA ARG A 130 17.02 -3.75 58.90
C ARG A 130 16.39 -4.90 58.12
N THR A 131 16.10 -6.02 58.79
CA THR A 131 15.46 -7.18 58.17
C THR A 131 14.08 -6.82 57.64
N LYS A 132 13.23 -6.18 58.45
CA LYS A 132 11.89 -5.74 58.01
C LYS A 132 11.95 -4.77 56.84
N PHE A 133 12.91 -3.84 56.82
CA PHE A 133 13.09 -2.92 55.71
C PHE A 133 13.43 -3.67 54.42
N ALA A 134 14.40 -4.58 54.45
CA ALA A 134 14.80 -5.37 53.28
C ALA A 134 13.66 -6.26 52.76
N GLU A 135 12.96 -6.95 53.66
CA GLU A 135 11.81 -7.79 53.32
C GLU A 135 10.67 -6.97 52.70
N ASN A 136 10.33 -5.82 53.30
CA ASN A 136 9.29 -4.95 52.76
C ASN A 136 9.68 -4.35 51.40
N ALA A 137 10.95 -3.99 51.22
CA ALA A 137 11.45 -3.51 49.93
C ALA A 137 11.35 -4.59 48.85
N PHE A 138 11.73 -5.83 49.18
CA PHE A 138 11.57 -6.98 48.28
C PHE A 138 10.10 -7.20 47.92
N LEU A 139 9.21 -7.30 48.91
CA LEU A 139 7.78 -7.55 48.68
C LEU A 139 7.11 -6.43 47.87
N SER A 140 7.56 -5.18 48.06
CA SER A 140 7.08 -4.04 47.28
C SER A 140 7.45 -4.17 45.80
N LEU A 141 8.69 -4.57 45.49
CA LEU A 141 9.15 -4.75 44.11
C LEU A 141 8.52 -5.98 43.47
N TYR A 142 8.48 -7.09 44.22
CA TYR A 142 7.84 -8.33 43.84
C TYR A 142 6.39 -8.11 43.38
N LYS A 143 5.61 -7.36 44.16
CA LYS A 143 4.21 -7.06 43.81
C LYS A 143 4.09 -6.42 42.43
N VAL A 144 4.93 -5.43 42.13
CA VAL A 144 4.91 -4.73 40.84
C VAL A 144 5.33 -5.67 39.71
N LEU A 145 6.34 -6.51 39.93
CA LEU A 145 6.84 -7.43 38.91
C LEU A 145 5.92 -8.64 38.67
N ALA A 146 5.22 -9.12 39.69
CA ALA A 146 4.28 -10.23 39.59
C ALA A 146 2.97 -9.83 38.89
N GLU A 147 2.52 -8.57 39.07
CA GLU A 147 1.34 -8.04 38.39
C GLU A 147 1.64 -7.54 36.95
N ALA A 148 2.92 -7.39 36.60
CA ALA A 148 3.32 -6.88 35.29
C ALA A 148 3.03 -7.91 34.18
N PRO A 149 2.24 -7.56 33.14
CA PRO A 149 2.05 -8.41 31.98
C PRO A 149 3.35 -8.52 31.18
N ASP A 150 3.60 -9.69 30.59
CA ASP A 150 4.75 -9.89 29.70
C ASP A 150 4.62 -9.02 28.44
N PRO A 151 5.57 -8.11 28.17
CA PRO A 151 5.54 -7.27 26.96
C PRO A 151 5.98 -8.00 25.69
N LEU A 152 6.60 -9.19 25.81
CA LEU A 152 7.17 -9.89 24.67
C LEU A 152 6.14 -10.26 23.58
N PRO A 153 4.97 -10.84 23.93
CA PRO A 153 3.95 -11.16 22.93
C PRO A 153 3.45 -9.92 22.17
N LEU A 154 3.40 -8.76 22.84
CA LEU A 154 2.97 -7.52 22.21
C LEU A 154 3.99 -7.06 21.15
N PHE A 155 5.29 -7.16 21.43
CA PHE A 155 6.31 -6.81 20.46
C PHE A 155 6.34 -7.75 19.26
N GLU A 156 6.15 -9.06 19.46
CA GLU A 156 6.08 -10.03 18.37
C GLU A 156 4.91 -9.73 17.42
N VAL A 157 3.73 -9.44 17.98
CA VAL A 157 2.56 -9.03 17.19
C VAL A 157 2.81 -7.69 16.49
N ALA A 158 3.45 -6.72 17.13
CA ALA A 158 3.73 -5.42 16.54
C ALA A 158 4.67 -5.52 15.32
N VAL A 159 5.71 -6.37 15.40
CA VAL A 159 6.61 -6.65 14.26
C VAL A 159 5.85 -7.35 13.14
N GLU A 160 5.03 -8.36 13.45
CA GLU A 160 4.22 -9.04 12.45
C GLU A 160 3.18 -8.10 11.79
N GLN A 161 2.60 -7.17 12.54
CA GLN A 161 1.71 -6.16 11.99
C GLN A 161 2.45 -5.17 11.08
N THR A 162 3.67 -4.79 11.45
CA THR A 162 4.50 -3.89 10.66
C THR A 162 4.88 -4.50 9.31
N SER A 163 5.24 -5.79 9.29
CA SER A 163 5.53 -6.51 8.04
C SER A 163 4.27 -6.70 7.17
N LYS A 164 3.12 -7.01 7.77
CA LYS A 164 1.85 -7.10 7.04
C LYS A 164 1.43 -5.76 6.44
N LEU A 165 1.68 -4.64 7.14
CA LEU A 165 1.37 -3.30 6.62
C LEU A 165 2.22 -2.94 5.41
N SER A 166 3.51 -3.30 5.38
CA SER A 166 4.37 -3.04 4.23
C SER A 166 3.95 -3.88 3.01
N GLU A 167 3.62 -5.15 3.21
CA GLU A 167 3.08 -6.04 2.15
C GLU A 167 1.74 -5.52 1.61
N LEU A 168 0.84 -5.09 2.50
CA LEU A 168 -0.45 -4.52 2.12
C LEU A 168 -0.26 -3.28 1.25
N HIS A 169 0.69 -2.40 1.60
CA HIS A 169 1.00 -1.22 0.81
C HIS A 169 1.56 -1.56 -0.58
N SER A 170 2.44 -2.56 -0.69
CA SER A 170 2.91 -3.01 -2.01
C SER A 170 1.79 -3.60 -2.86
N LEU A 171 0.92 -4.42 -2.25
CA LEU A 171 -0.24 -5.00 -2.95
C LEU A 171 -1.25 -3.93 -3.40
N GLN A 172 -1.42 -2.86 -2.62
CA GLN A 172 -2.25 -1.72 -3.01
C GLN A 172 -1.71 -1.02 -4.25
N LEU A 173 -0.40 -0.72 -4.28
CA LEU A 173 0.25 -0.12 -5.45
C LEU A 173 0.14 -1.01 -6.70
N ASP A 174 0.36 -2.31 -6.55
CA ASP A 174 0.19 -3.26 -7.66
C ASP A 174 -1.25 -3.33 -8.14
N ASN A 175 -2.24 -3.26 -7.23
CA ASN A 175 -3.66 -3.24 -7.62
C ASN A 175 -4.02 -1.97 -8.40
N GLU A 176 -3.52 -0.81 -7.96
CA GLU A 176 -3.70 0.46 -8.67
C GLU A 176 -3.08 0.41 -10.06
N ARG A 177 -1.85 -0.10 -10.17
CA ARG A 177 -1.17 -0.27 -11.46
C ARG A 177 -1.91 -1.22 -12.39
N LEU A 178 -2.33 -2.39 -11.91
CA LEU A 178 -3.11 -3.34 -12.70
C LEU A 178 -4.45 -2.75 -13.16
N ARG A 179 -5.08 -1.89 -12.35
CA ARG A 179 -6.29 -1.17 -12.76
C ARG A 179 -6.01 -0.15 -13.86
N GLU A 180 -4.88 0.53 -13.81
CA GLU A 180 -4.44 1.46 -14.86
C GLU A 180 -4.14 0.71 -16.16
N ASP A 181 -3.38 -0.39 -16.10
CA ASP A 181 -3.07 -1.24 -17.26
C ASP A 181 -4.36 -1.80 -17.91
N LEU A 182 -5.33 -2.24 -17.10
CA LEU A 182 -6.63 -2.68 -17.59
C LEU A 182 -7.43 -1.54 -18.24
N ALA A 183 -7.36 -0.33 -17.69
CA ALA A 183 -8.02 0.83 -18.27
C ALA A 183 -7.40 1.21 -19.62
N GLU A 184 -6.07 1.16 -19.73
CA GLU A 184 -5.34 1.43 -20.96
C GLU A 184 -5.62 0.37 -22.04
N ALA A 185 -5.55 -0.92 -21.69
CA ALA A 185 -5.89 -2.01 -22.59
C ALA A 185 -7.33 -1.89 -23.12
N ASN A 186 -8.29 -1.53 -22.26
CA ASN A 186 -9.67 -1.28 -22.66
C ASN A 186 -9.80 -0.07 -23.61
N ARG A 187 -9.05 1.01 -23.38
CA ARG A 187 -9.01 2.17 -24.31
C ARG A 187 -8.45 1.77 -25.67
N GLN A 188 -7.36 1.00 -25.71
CA GLN A 188 -6.77 0.49 -26.94
C GLN A 188 -7.73 -0.43 -27.69
N ALA A 189 -8.41 -1.35 -26.98
CA ALA A 189 -9.42 -2.22 -27.57
C ALA A 189 -10.60 -1.42 -28.17
N ALA A 190 -11.04 -0.34 -27.51
CA ALA A 190 -12.08 0.54 -28.05
C ALA A 190 -11.62 1.28 -29.32
N GLN A 191 -10.36 1.76 -29.34
CA GLN A 191 -9.77 2.39 -30.54
C GLN A 191 -9.68 1.41 -31.70
N LEU A 192 -9.19 0.19 -31.46
CA LEU A 192 -9.09 -0.86 -32.48
C LEU A 192 -10.47 -1.21 -33.05
N ARG A 193 -11.48 -1.41 -32.19
CA ARG A 193 -12.87 -1.63 -32.63
C ARG A 193 -13.41 -0.48 -33.49
N GLY A 194 -13.08 0.76 -33.14
CA GLY A 194 -13.43 1.92 -33.94
C GLY A 194 -12.78 1.91 -35.32
N SER A 195 -11.49 1.54 -35.39
CA SER A 195 -10.75 1.39 -36.64
C SER A 195 -11.30 0.25 -37.52
N GLU A 196 -11.58 -0.91 -36.93
CA GLU A 196 -12.19 -2.06 -37.61
C GLU A 196 -13.56 -1.72 -38.21
N ALA A 197 -14.40 -0.97 -37.48
CA ALA A 197 -15.68 -0.51 -38.00
C ALA A 197 -15.52 0.43 -39.22
N ASN A 198 -14.49 1.27 -39.23
CA ASN A 198 -14.18 2.12 -40.38
C ASN A 198 -13.63 1.31 -41.56
N ALA A 199 -12.74 0.34 -41.30
CA ALA A 199 -12.23 -0.57 -42.30
C ALA A 199 -13.35 -1.37 -42.97
N ALA A 200 -14.30 -1.91 -42.18
CA ALA A 200 -15.47 -2.63 -42.70
C ALA A 200 -16.35 -1.74 -43.61
N LYS A 201 -16.56 -0.47 -43.25
CA LYS A 201 -17.29 0.50 -44.10
C LYS A 201 -16.54 0.79 -45.40
N LEU A 202 -15.22 0.95 -45.34
CA LEU A 202 -14.39 1.16 -46.53
C LEU A 202 -14.41 -0.06 -47.44
N GLN A 203 -14.30 -1.26 -46.89
CA GLN A 203 -14.40 -2.51 -47.63
C GLN A 203 -15.78 -2.68 -48.28
N GLN A 204 -16.87 -2.32 -47.59
CA GLN A 204 -18.20 -2.31 -48.20
C GLN A 204 -18.31 -1.33 -49.38
N LYS A 205 -17.71 -0.13 -49.25
CA LYS A 205 -17.70 0.85 -50.35
C LYS A 205 -16.86 0.36 -51.53
N LEU A 206 -15.72 -0.27 -51.26
CA LEU A 206 -14.85 -0.86 -52.28
C LEU A 206 -15.64 -1.92 -53.07
N GLY A 207 -16.27 -2.88 -52.38
CA GLY A 207 -17.08 -3.91 -53.01
C GLY A 207 -18.25 -3.37 -53.84
N LYS A 208 -18.87 -2.26 -53.41
CA LYS A 208 -19.92 -1.58 -54.21
C LYS A 208 -19.36 -0.96 -55.48
N VAL A 209 -18.17 -0.37 -55.43
CA VAL A 209 -17.52 0.22 -56.61
C VAL A 209 -17.07 -0.89 -57.56
N GLU A 210 -16.50 -1.97 -57.03
CA GLU A 210 -16.10 -3.15 -57.79
C GLU A 210 -17.30 -3.77 -58.52
N ALA A 211 -18.41 -4.02 -57.83
CA ALA A 211 -19.64 -4.54 -58.44
C ALA A 211 -20.20 -3.60 -59.52
N LYS A 212 -20.17 -2.28 -59.30
CA LYS A 212 -20.61 -1.32 -60.31
C LYS A 212 -19.72 -1.34 -61.56
N ILE A 213 -18.41 -1.54 -61.39
CA ILE A 213 -17.49 -1.67 -62.52
C ILE A 213 -17.79 -2.97 -63.28
N GLU A 214 -18.05 -4.07 -62.57
CA GLU A 214 -18.46 -5.35 -63.17
C GLU A 214 -19.75 -5.18 -63.99
N ASP A 215 -20.81 -4.59 -63.41
CA ASP A 215 -22.07 -4.30 -64.12
C ASP A 215 -21.85 -3.43 -65.38
N MET A 216 -21.01 -2.39 -65.28
CA MET A 216 -20.70 -1.51 -66.41
C MET A 216 -19.93 -2.25 -67.52
N VAL A 217 -19.02 -3.16 -67.14
CA VAL A 217 -18.26 -3.97 -68.11
C VAL A 217 -19.19 -4.97 -68.78
N ASP A 218 -20.05 -5.67 -68.03
CA ASP A 218 -21.04 -6.59 -68.56
C ASP A 218 -22.02 -5.88 -69.49
N GLU A 219 -22.49 -4.70 -69.12
CA GLU A 219 -23.35 -3.88 -69.98
C GLU A 219 -22.64 -3.49 -71.28
N GLN A 220 -21.37 -3.07 -71.22
CA GLN A 220 -20.59 -2.77 -72.43
C GLN A 220 -20.37 -4.00 -73.31
N VAL A 221 -20.08 -5.17 -72.72
CA VAL A 221 -19.92 -6.43 -73.45
C VAL A 221 -21.24 -6.81 -74.13
N ALA A 222 -22.36 -6.77 -73.42
CA ALA A 222 -23.69 -7.06 -73.97
C ALA A 222 -24.09 -6.10 -75.10
N GLN A 223 -23.79 -4.80 -74.95
CA GLN A 223 -23.97 -3.81 -76.01
C GLN A 223 -23.15 -4.17 -77.24
N LYS A 224 -21.86 -4.51 -77.07
CA LYS A 224 -20.97 -4.89 -78.17
C LYS A 224 -21.36 -6.21 -78.84
N GLU A 225 -21.82 -7.20 -78.08
CA GLU A 225 -22.35 -8.46 -78.62
C GLU A 225 -23.61 -8.23 -79.45
N THR A 226 -24.51 -7.35 -78.99
CA THR A 226 -25.73 -6.99 -79.71
C THR A 226 -25.42 -6.23 -80.99
N GLU A 227 -24.52 -5.24 -80.94
CA GLU A 227 -24.02 -4.53 -82.12
C GLU A 227 -23.42 -5.51 -83.14
N MET A 228 -22.53 -6.40 -82.68
CA MET A 228 -21.91 -7.43 -83.53
C MET A 228 -22.96 -8.36 -84.14
N LYS A 229 -23.95 -8.81 -83.36
CA LYS A 229 -25.03 -9.68 -83.83
C LYS A 229 -25.88 -8.99 -84.90
N ASN A 230 -26.26 -7.73 -84.70
CA ASN A 230 -27.02 -6.96 -85.68
C ASN A 230 -26.27 -6.80 -87.00
N LEU A 231 -24.96 -6.50 -86.94
CA LEU A 231 -24.09 -6.43 -88.13
C LEU A 231 -24.03 -7.77 -88.87
N MET A 232 -23.93 -8.88 -88.14
CA MET A 232 -23.94 -10.22 -88.72
C MET A 232 -25.30 -10.56 -89.34
N ASP A 233 -26.41 -10.28 -88.66
CA ASP A 233 -27.76 -10.52 -89.15
C ASP A 233 -28.06 -9.67 -90.41
N GLU A 234 -27.62 -8.42 -90.45
CA GLU A 234 -27.72 -7.55 -91.62
C GLU A 234 -26.86 -8.06 -92.78
N ARG A 235 -25.65 -8.55 -92.51
CA ARG A 235 -24.81 -9.20 -93.51
C ARG A 235 -25.48 -10.47 -94.06
N ILE A 236 -26.07 -11.30 -93.20
CA ILE A 236 -26.83 -12.49 -93.61
C ILE A 236 -28.05 -12.09 -94.44
N ARG A 237 -28.80 -11.05 -94.04
CA ARG A 237 -29.95 -10.54 -94.79
C ARG A 237 -29.54 -10.04 -96.16
N ASN A 238 -28.48 -9.25 -96.26
CA ASN A 238 -27.92 -8.77 -97.52
C ASN A 238 -27.51 -9.92 -98.45
N TYR A 239 -26.89 -10.99 -97.92
CA TYR A 239 -26.58 -12.18 -98.73
C TYR A 239 -27.85 -12.91 -99.18
N LYS A 240 -28.85 -13.07 -98.31
CA LYS A 240 -30.13 -13.68 -98.67
C LYS A 240 -30.88 -12.87 -99.72
N GLU A 241 -30.92 -11.54 -99.58
CA GLU A 241 -31.51 -10.64 -100.57
C GLU A 241 -30.78 -10.72 -101.91
N ARG A 242 -29.43 -10.70 -101.92
CA ARG A 242 -28.68 -10.93 -103.18
C ARG A 242 -28.98 -12.29 -103.79
N HIS A 243 -29.10 -13.34 -102.98
CA HIS A 243 -29.44 -14.67 -103.48
C HIS A 243 -30.89 -14.74 -104.00
N VAL A 244 -31.85 -14.11 -103.32
CA VAL A 244 -33.25 -14.05 -103.76
C VAL A 244 -33.42 -13.16 -104.99
N LEU A 245 -32.74 -12.02 -105.07
CA LEU A 245 -32.71 -11.16 -106.26
C LEU A 245 -32.04 -11.89 -107.43
N GLY A 246 -30.93 -12.59 -107.19
CA GLY A 246 -30.30 -13.45 -108.20
C GLY A 246 -31.16 -14.65 -108.61
N ALA A 247 -31.96 -15.20 -107.69
CA ALA A 247 -32.90 -16.27 -108.00
C ALA A 247 -34.15 -15.76 -108.75
N PHE A 248 -34.64 -14.55 -108.44
CA PHE A 248 -35.73 -13.90 -109.17
C PHE A 248 -35.31 -13.58 -110.61
N ASP A 249 -34.08 -13.08 -110.80
CA ASP A 249 -33.49 -12.87 -112.14
C ASP A 249 -33.34 -14.16 -112.95
N SER A 250 -33.26 -15.33 -112.30
CA SER A 250 -33.16 -16.61 -113.00
C SER A 250 -34.50 -17.15 -113.52
N TYR A 251 -35.64 -16.56 -113.12
CA TYR A 251 -36.97 -17.03 -113.51
C TYR A 251 -37.60 -16.23 -114.67
N PHE A 252 -37.03 -15.08 -115.07
CA PHE A 252 -37.50 -14.27 -116.21
C PHE A 252 -36.33 -13.59 -116.97
N PRO A 253 -35.88 -14.14 -118.12
CA PRO A 253 -34.71 -13.60 -118.83
C PRO A 253 -35.00 -12.29 -119.58
N THR A 254 -34.74 -11.14 -118.94
CA THR A 254 -34.49 -9.88 -119.65
C THR A 254 -33.20 -9.23 -119.16
N HIS A 255 -32.14 -9.41 -119.96
CA HIS A 255 -30.84 -8.69 -119.96
C HIS A 255 -29.84 -8.95 -118.81
N PRO A 256 -28.81 -9.80 -119.03
CA PRO A 256 -27.76 -10.15 -118.05
C PRO A 256 -26.70 -9.07 -117.73
N HIS A 257 -26.92 -7.77 -117.95
CA HIS A 257 -25.85 -6.76 -117.87
C HIS A 257 -26.06 -5.63 -116.85
N SER A 258 -27.29 -5.40 -116.36
CA SER A 258 -27.61 -4.24 -115.51
C SER A 258 -27.15 -4.39 -114.05
N LEU A 259 -27.14 -5.60 -113.48
CA LEU A 259 -26.74 -5.82 -112.08
C LEU A 259 -25.23 -5.62 -111.87
N SER A 260 -24.40 -6.13 -112.79
CA SER A 260 -22.95 -5.91 -112.72
C SER A 260 -22.60 -4.43 -112.91
N GLU A 261 -23.31 -3.74 -113.80
CA GLU A 261 -23.17 -2.29 -113.99
C GLU A 261 -23.59 -1.53 -112.73
N HIS A 262 -24.69 -1.92 -112.09
CA HIS A 262 -25.18 -1.29 -110.86
C HIS A 262 -24.21 -1.49 -109.67
N GLU A 263 -23.59 -2.66 -109.54
CA GLU A 263 -22.56 -2.91 -108.51
C GLU A 263 -21.27 -2.13 -108.80
N LEU A 264 -20.83 -2.08 -110.07
CA LEU A 264 -19.71 -1.22 -110.48
C LEU A 264 -20.01 0.25 -110.20
N GLN A 265 -21.23 0.70 -110.49
CA GLN A 265 -21.68 2.07 -110.28
C GLN A 265 -21.72 2.41 -108.79
N ARG A 266 -22.19 1.51 -107.92
CA ARG A 266 -22.09 1.68 -106.46
C ARG A 266 -20.65 1.75 -105.98
N SER A 267 -19.77 0.86 -106.46
CA SER A 267 -18.36 0.88 -106.08
C SER A 267 -17.67 2.15 -106.53
N LEU A 268 -17.98 2.65 -107.74
CA LEU A 268 -17.51 3.93 -108.26
C LEU A 268 -18.03 5.10 -107.44
N ASN A 269 -19.31 5.11 -107.08
CA ASN A 269 -19.90 6.15 -106.24
C ASN A 269 -19.28 6.15 -104.84
N GLN A 270 -19.07 4.98 -104.23
CA GLN A 270 -18.37 4.86 -102.95
C GLN A 270 -16.92 5.35 -103.02
N ALA A 271 -16.19 5.00 -104.08
CA ALA A 271 -14.84 5.51 -104.31
C ALA A 271 -14.85 7.04 -104.53
N ARG A 272 -15.87 7.57 -105.20
CA ARG A 272 -16.08 9.01 -105.41
C ARG A 272 -16.43 9.73 -104.11
N ASP A 273 -17.23 9.14 -103.24
CA ASP A 273 -17.56 9.67 -101.91
C ASP A 273 -16.34 9.66 -100.98
N GLN A 274 -15.52 8.60 -101.04
CA GLN A 274 -14.23 8.57 -100.34
C GLN A 274 -13.28 9.64 -100.86
N LEU A 275 -13.21 9.84 -102.19
CA LEU A 275 -12.41 10.91 -102.81
C LEU A 275 -12.89 12.30 -102.41
N THR A 276 -14.20 12.55 -102.37
CA THR A 276 -14.75 13.84 -101.94
C THR A 276 -14.54 14.09 -100.45
N MET A 277 -14.63 13.06 -99.59
CA MET A 277 -14.23 13.17 -98.17
C MET A 277 -12.73 13.41 -98.01
N LEU A 278 -11.89 12.73 -98.79
CA LEU A 278 -10.45 12.98 -98.82
C LEU A 278 -10.13 14.40 -99.31
N GLN A 279 -10.85 14.88 -100.32
CA GLN A 279 -10.72 16.24 -100.81
C GLN A 279 -11.18 17.24 -99.74
N HIS A 280 -12.32 17.01 -99.08
CA HIS A 280 -12.79 17.87 -98.00
C HIS A 280 -11.86 17.88 -96.78
N THR A 281 -11.29 16.73 -96.42
CA THR A 281 -10.29 16.64 -95.35
C THR A 281 -8.98 17.30 -95.77
N HIS A 282 -8.56 17.13 -97.02
CA HIS A 282 -7.41 17.81 -97.59
C HIS A 282 -7.61 19.33 -97.58
N ASP A 283 -8.73 19.84 -98.08
CA ASP A 283 -9.11 21.25 -98.08
C ASP A 283 -9.14 21.80 -96.65
N ASN A 284 -9.69 21.06 -95.68
CA ASN A 284 -9.67 21.44 -94.26
C ASN A 284 -8.25 21.47 -93.69
N THR A 285 -7.40 20.50 -94.02
CA THR A 285 -5.99 20.52 -93.59
C THR A 285 -5.21 21.65 -94.24
N GLN A 286 -5.48 21.95 -95.51
CA GLN A 286 -4.85 23.05 -96.23
C GLN A 286 -5.30 24.41 -95.68
N ALA A 287 -6.59 24.57 -95.37
CA ALA A 287 -7.11 25.75 -94.70
C ALA A 287 -6.45 25.97 -93.33
N LYS A 288 -6.29 24.90 -92.53
CA LYS A 288 -5.56 24.95 -91.25
C LYS A 288 -4.09 25.33 -91.43
N LEU A 289 -3.43 24.85 -92.49
CA LEU A 289 -2.03 25.21 -92.80
C LEU A 289 -1.90 26.67 -93.24
N ILE A 290 -2.84 27.18 -94.04
CA ILE A 290 -2.89 28.60 -94.43
C ILE A 290 -3.12 29.48 -93.20
N ASP A 291 -4.08 29.13 -92.33
CA ASP A 291 -4.35 29.81 -91.07
C ASP A 291 -3.10 29.82 -90.16
N HIS A 292 -2.43 28.67 -90.00
CA HIS A 292 -1.15 28.60 -89.30
C HIS A 292 -0.07 29.50 -89.95
N SER A 293 0.03 29.53 -91.29
CA SER A 293 1.00 30.37 -92.00
C SER A 293 0.73 31.88 -91.84
N GLN A 294 -0.55 32.29 -91.82
CA GLN A 294 -0.95 33.66 -91.55
C GLN A 294 -0.61 34.06 -90.11
N LYS A 295 -0.89 33.17 -89.14
CA LYS A 295 -0.55 33.38 -87.73
C LYS A 295 0.95 33.59 -87.49
N TYR A 296 1.82 32.90 -88.23
CA TYR A 296 3.27 33.13 -88.18
C TYR A 296 3.74 34.34 -89.01
N GLY A 297 3.02 34.71 -90.08
CA GLY A 297 3.25 35.94 -90.83
C GLY A 297 2.93 37.19 -90.00
N GLU A 298 1.87 37.14 -89.20
CA GLU A 298 1.42 38.22 -88.32
C GLU A 298 2.34 38.36 -87.09
N CYS A 299 2.85 37.26 -86.54
CA CYS A 299 3.89 37.29 -85.49
C CYS A 299 5.29 37.74 -85.98
N ARG A 300 5.53 37.86 -87.30
CA ARG A 300 6.83 38.36 -87.84
C ARG A 300 6.87 39.86 -88.09
N VAL A 301 5.75 40.58 -87.93
CA VAL A 301 5.68 42.06 -88.02
C VAL A 301 5.53 42.70 -86.63
N GLY A 302 5.96 41.99 -85.58
CA GLY A 302 6.09 42.51 -84.22
C GLY A 302 7.51 42.33 -83.69
N GLY A 303 8.51 43.00 -84.27
CA GLY A 303 9.90 42.82 -83.83
C GLY A 303 10.93 43.67 -84.57
N GLY A 304 10.82 44.99 -84.49
CA GLY A 304 11.82 45.93 -85.01
C GLY A 304 11.76 47.26 -84.26
N GLY A 305 12.21 47.28 -83.00
CA GLY A 305 12.40 48.53 -82.27
C GLY A 305 13.71 49.22 -82.69
N PRO A 306 13.69 50.50 -83.10
CA PRO A 306 14.90 51.29 -83.22
C PRO A 306 15.18 52.10 -81.95
N TRP A 307 16.45 52.08 -81.58
CA TRP A 307 17.11 52.85 -80.55
C TRP A 307 17.06 54.39 -80.78
N ARG A 308 17.18 55.12 -79.66
CA ARG A 308 17.58 56.54 -79.43
C ARG A 308 16.50 57.62 -79.35
N GLY A 309 16.66 58.47 -78.32
CA GLY A 309 16.65 59.94 -78.48
C GLY A 309 15.76 60.69 -77.51
N ASP A 310 16.41 61.34 -76.52
CA ASP A 310 15.97 62.41 -75.60
C ASP A 310 14.98 62.11 -74.45
#